data_AF-A0A1M6KFX7-F1
#
_entry.id   AF-A0A1M6KFX7-F1
#
_cell.length_a   1.000
_cell.length_b   1.000
_cell.length_c   1.000
_cell.angle_alpha   90.00
_cell.angle_beta   90.00
_cell.angle_gamma   90.00
#
_symmetry.space_group_name_H-M   'P 1'
#
loop_
_entity.id
_entity.type
_entity.pdbx_description
1 polymer ?
#
loop_
_entity_poly.entity_id
_entity_poly.type
_entity_poly.pdbx_seq_one_letter_code
_entity_poly.pdbx_strand_id
1 'polypeptide(L)'
;MNAIQKYFKYRQSLIDQYAKGDMTKREYLQRNYEAVIYGDIGPFRNMDTLEKALFNYQYYNALAKEMKTVSTTRDMDYELKRDYMEKSNYYYSKKDKATLTALRMLDYKGVVAYFIKIRSKFLKGKLFEIVIEEEGIILHSTSTLILKCLREEGVFQEESRKSVIDDYVNRRY
;
A
#
# COMPACT_ATOMS: atom_id res chain seq x y z
N MET A 1 9.34 -2.23 -22.93
CA MET A 1 8.71 -1.96 -21.62
C MET A 1 7.38 -2.69 -21.57
N ASN A 2 7.24 -3.68 -20.69
CA ASN A 2 6.01 -4.45 -20.53
C ASN A 2 4.92 -3.63 -19.81
N ALA A 3 3.68 -4.13 -19.77
CA ALA A 3 2.56 -3.40 -19.18
C ALA A 3 2.80 -3.06 -17.69
N ILE A 4 3.35 -4.00 -16.91
CA ILE A 4 3.64 -3.79 -15.48
C ILE A 4 4.68 -2.68 -15.28
N GLN A 5 5.72 -2.65 -16.10
CA GLN A 5 6.74 -1.60 -16.08
C GLN A 5 6.14 -0.23 -16.46
N LYS A 6 5.23 -0.17 -17.44
CA LYS A 6 4.51 1.06 -17.77
C LYS A 6 3.69 1.55 -16.57
N TYR A 7 3.00 0.63 -15.89
CA TYR A 7 2.26 0.93 -14.67
C TYR A 7 3.16 1.52 -13.58
N PHE A 8 4.29 0.86 -13.25
CA PHE A 8 5.19 1.36 -12.21
C PHE A 8 5.81 2.72 -12.58
N LYS A 9 6.15 2.95 -13.85
CA LYS A 9 6.64 4.24 -14.31
C LYS A 9 5.58 5.34 -14.15
N TYR A 10 4.33 5.07 -14.52
CA TYR A 10 3.23 6.01 -14.32
C TYR A 10 2.99 6.27 -12.82
N ARG A 11 3.02 5.21 -12.00
CA ARG A 11 2.87 5.34 -10.56
C ARG A 11 3.97 6.20 -9.93
N GLN A 12 5.21 6.05 -10.39
CA GLN A 12 6.31 6.90 -9.95
C GLN A 12 6.06 8.36 -10.30
N SER A 13 5.59 8.65 -11.51
CA SER A 13 5.28 10.04 -11.90
C SER A 13 4.15 10.66 -11.08
N LEU A 14 3.19 9.86 -10.60
CA LEU A 14 2.18 10.32 -9.64
C LEU A 14 2.77 10.67 -8.27
N ILE A 15 3.74 9.87 -7.79
CA ILE A 15 4.45 10.18 -6.54
C ILE A 15 5.19 11.52 -6.70
N ASP A 16 5.92 11.69 -7.81
CA ASP A 16 6.73 12.88 -8.04
C ASP A 16 5.87 14.15 -8.12
N GLN A 17 4.73 14.10 -8.82
CA GLN A 17 3.75 15.20 -8.89
C GLN A 17 3.18 15.54 -7.50
N TYR A 18 2.81 14.51 -6.73
CA TYR A 18 2.29 14.72 -5.38
C TYR A 18 3.35 15.32 -4.44
N ALA A 19 4.60 14.83 -4.51
CA ALA A 19 5.71 15.33 -3.70
C ALA A 19 6.05 16.80 -4.01
N LYS A 20 5.94 17.22 -5.28
CA LYS A 20 6.09 18.62 -5.70
C LYS A 20 4.94 19.53 -5.27
N GLY A 21 3.83 18.95 -4.82
CA GLY A 21 2.62 19.70 -4.46
C GLY A 21 1.70 20.00 -5.64
N ASP A 22 1.97 19.43 -6.82
CA ASP A 22 1.16 19.59 -8.03
C ASP A 22 -0.18 18.85 -7.94
N MET A 23 -0.35 18.01 -6.91
CA MET A 23 -1.50 17.14 -6.72
C MET A 23 -1.87 17.03 -5.25
N THR A 24 -3.16 17.09 -4.96
CA THR A 24 -3.69 16.81 -3.63
C THR A 24 -3.65 15.32 -3.31
N LYS A 25 -3.73 14.98 -2.01
CA LYS A 25 -3.77 13.57 -1.58
C LYS A 25 -4.98 12.83 -2.15
N ARG A 26 -6.12 13.52 -2.27
CA ARG A 26 -7.35 12.97 -2.85
C ARG A 26 -7.16 12.63 -4.32
N GLU A 27 -6.61 13.56 -5.11
CA GLU A 27 -6.33 13.33 -6.54
C GLU A 27 -5.30 12.22 -6.73
N TYR A 28 -4.27 12.16 -5.88
CA TYR A 28 -3.29 11.08 -5.93
C TYR A 28 -3.95 9.71 -5.70
N LEU A 29 -4.80 9.59 -4.68
CA LEU A 29 -5.50 8.33 -4.40
C LEU A 29 -6.44 7.94 -5.54
N GLN A 30 -7.18 8.91 -6.09
CA GLN A 30 -8.06 8.71 -7.23
C GLN A 30 -7.29 8.21 -8.46
N ARG A 31 -6.19 8.88 -8.83
CA ARG A 31 -5.37 8.46 -9.98
C ARG A 31 -4.70 7.11 -9.78
N ASN A 32 -4.34 6.74 -8.55
CA ASN A 32 -3.84 5.39 -8.26
C ASN A 32 -4.93 4.32 -8.44
N TYR A 33 -6.15 4.61 -8.01
CA TYR A 33 -7.30 3.73 -8.23
C TYR A 33 -7.60 3.57 -9.73
N GLU A 34 -7.67 4.67 -10.47
CA GLU A 34 -7.89 4.66 -11.92
C GLU A 34 -6.81 3.88 -12.66
N ALA A 35 -5.54 4.03 -12.26
CA ALA A 35 -4.42 3.32 -12.86
C ALA A 35 -4.56 1.79 -12.80
N VAL A 36 -5.16 1.28 -11.73
CA VAL A 36 -5.31 -0.17 -11.53
C VAL A 36 -6.63 -0.70 -12.07
N ILE A 37 -7.69 0.13 -12.15
CA ILE A 37 -9.01 -0.30 -12.63
C ILE A 37 -9.18 -0.13 -14.13
N TYR A 38 -8.68 0.96 -14.68
CA TYR A 38 -8.80 1.28 -16.11
C TYR A 38 -7.53 0.95 -16.90
N GLY A 39 -6.49 0.44 -16.22
CA GLY A 39 -5.32 -0.09 -16.88
C GLY A 39 -5.58 -1.45 -17.52
N ASP A 40 -4.72 -1.84 -18.46
CA ASP A 40 -4.83 -3.12 -19.19
C ASP A 40 -4.44 -4.37 -18.36
N ILE A 41 -4.24 -4.22 -17.05
CA ILE A 41 -3.65 -5.24 -16.18
C ILE A 41 -4.55 -5.47 -14.97
N GLY A 42 -5.12 -6.67 -14.88
CA GLY A 42 -5.81 -7.15 -13.68
C GLY A 42 -4.85 -7.77 -12.66
N PRO A 43 -5.35 -8.13 -11.46
CA PRO A 43 -4.53 -8.79 -10.47
C PRO A 43 -4.13 -10.20 -10.93
N PHE A 44 -2.90 -10.58 -10.66
CA PHE A 44 -2.37 -11.89 -11.04
C PHE A 44 -2.80 -12.97 -10.04
N ARG A 45 -3.39 -14.06 -10.56
CA ARG A 45 -3.68 -15.25 -9.75
C ARG A 45 -2.39 -15.91 -9.24
N ASN A 46 -1.41 -16.03 -10.13
CA ASN A 46 -0.08 -16.54 -9.84
C ASN A 46 0.91 -15.37 -9.77
N MET A 47 1.39 -15.07 -8.57
CA MET A 47 2.47 -14.13 -8.32
C MET A 47 3.77 -14.92 -8.30
N ASP A 48 4.30 -15.26 -9.47
CA ASP A 48 5.54 -16.02 -9.68
C ASP A 48 6.76 -15.12 -9.94
N THR A 49 6.55 -13.81 -10.11
CA THR A 49 7.60 -12.80 -10.15
C THR A 49 7.37 -11.71 -9.10
N LEU A 50 8.46 -11.05 -8.71
CA LEU A 50 8.41 -9.95 -7.74
C LEU A 50 7.50 -8.81 -8.24
N GLU A 51 7.58 -8.44 -9.52
CA GLU A 51 6.78 -7.36 -10.09
C GLU A 51 5.28 -7.67 -10.06
N LYS A 52 4.89 -8.94 -10.26
CA LYS A 52 3.49 -9.37 -10.13
C LYS A 52 3.01 -9.29 -8.69
N ALA A 53 3.83 -9.68 -7.73
CA ALA A 53 3.50 -9.57 -6.31
C ALA A 53 3.33 -8.10 -5.90
N LEU A 54 4.26 -7.24 -6.32
CA LEU A 54 4.22 -5.81 -6.07
C LEU A 54 3.05 -5.13 -6.78
N PHE A 55 2.73 -5.52 -8.01
CA PHE A 55 1.56 -5.01 -8.72
C PHE A 55 0.27 -5.37 -7.98
N ASN A 56 0.12 -6.63 -7.55
CA ASN A 56 -1.02 -7.06 -6.75
C ASN A 56 -1.13 -6.27 -5.44
N TYR A 57 0.00 -5.99 -4.78
CA TYR A 57 -0.01 -5.11 -3.61
C TYR A 57 -0.63 -3.75 -3.96
N GLN A 58 -0.18 -3.08 -5.03
CA GLN A 58 -0.70 -1.77 -5.39
C GLN A 58 -2.18 -1.82 -5.79
N TYR A 59 -2.56 -2.83 -6.58
CA TYR A 59 -3.94 -3.09 -7.01
C TYR A 59 -4.89 -3.22 -5.83
N TYR A 60 -4.59 -4.13 -4.90
CA TYR A 60 -5.44 -4.37 -3.74
C TYR A 60 -5.39 -3.23 -2.72
N ASN A 61 -4.27 -2.52 -2.59
CA ASN A 61 -4.19 -1.34 -1.73
C ASN A 61 -5.08 -0.19 -2.24
N ALA A 62 -5.09 0.05 -3.55
CA ALA A 62 -5.94 1.08 -4.15
C ALA A 62 -7.43 0.74 -3.99
N LEU A 63 -7.83 -0.49 -4.28
CA LEU A 63 -9.20 -0.96 -4.06
C LEU A 63 -9.63 -0.86 -2.60
N ALA A 64 -8.77 -1.28 -1.66
CA ALA A 64 -9.09 -1.21 -0.24
C ALA A 64 -9.33 0.24 0.22
N LYS A 65 -8.49 1.18 -0.22
CA LYS A 65 -8.63 2.60 0.09
C LYS A 65 -9.89 3.21 -0.53
N GLU A 66 -10.24 2.82 -1.75
CA GLU A 66 -11.47 3.28 -2.40
C GLU A 66 -12.70 2.79 -1.64
N MET A 67 -12.81 1.48 -1.39
CA MET A 67 -13.94 0.92 -0.63
C MET A 67 -14.05 1.53 0.77
N LYS A 68 -12.91 1.79 1.41
CA LYS A 68 -12.90 2.46 2.72
C LYS A 68 -13.44 3.88 2.62
N THR A 69 -13.05 4.62 1.59
CA THR A 69 -13.53 6.00 1.35
C THR A 69 -15.04 6.00 1.12
N VAL A 70 -15.53 5.12 0.25
CA VAL A 70 -16.96 4.95 -0.03
C VAL A 70 -17.75 4.57 1.24
N SER A 71 -17.22 3.67 2.08
CA SER A 71 -17.86 3.29 3.36
C SER A 71 -17.95 4.45 4.38
N THR A 72 -17.24 5.55 4.15
CA THR A 72 -17.25 6.72 5.04
C THR A 72 -18.07 7.88 4.51
N THR A 73 -18.70 7.73 3.34
CA THR A 73 -19.62 8.71 2.77
C THR A 73 -20.80 8.95 3.72
N ARG A 74 -21.19 10.23 3.85
CA ARG A 74 -22.33 10.63 4.67
C ARG A 74 -23.63 10.13 4.05
N ASP A 75 -24.63 9.88 4.90
CA ASP A 75 -25.99 9.52 4.49
C ASP A 75 -26.10 8.18 3.73
N MET A 76 -25.05 7.35 3.76
CA MET A 76 -25.09 5.99 3.25
C MET A 76 -25.84 5.06 4.20
N ASP A 77 -26.67 4.20 3.62
CA ASP A 77 -27.36 3.13 4.35
C ASP A 77 -26.39 2.25 5.15
N TYR A 78 -26.84 1.79 6.33
CA TYR A 78 -25.99 1.02 7.25
C TYR A 78 -25.51 -0.31 6.66
N GLU A 79 -26.38 -1.04 5.94
CA GLU A 79 -26.00 -2.32 5.33
C GLU A 79 -25.01 -2.08 4.20
N LEU A 80 -25.28 -1.09 3.36
CA LEU A 80 -24.37 -0.72 2.27
C LEU A 80 -22.99 -0.30 2.80
N LYS A 81 -22.96 0.47 3.91
CA LYS A 81 -21.73 0.85 4.59
C LYS A 81 -20.95 -0.36 5.10
N ARG A 82 -21.65 -1.35 5.69
CA ARG A 82 -21.04 -2.60 6.15
C ARG A 82 -20.43 -3.36 4.97
N ASP A 83 -21.15 -3.50 3.86
CA ASP A 83 -20.68 -4.20 2.66
C ASP A 83 -19.40 -3.58 2.08
N TYR A 84 -19.33 -2.25 1.98
CA TYR A 84 -18.11 -1.58 1.53
C TYR A 84 -16.95 -1.75 2.51
N MET A 85 -17.23 -1.75 3.82
CA MET A 85 -16.22 -2.00 4.84
C MET A 85 -15.68 -3.43 4.77
N GLU A 86 -16.55 -4.42 4.53
CA GLU A 86 -16.15 -5.81 4.32
C GLU A 86 -15.31 -5.98 3.05
N LYS A 87 -15.69 -5.34 1.94
CA LYS A 87 -14.88 -5.30 0.71
C LYS A 87 -13.51 -4.66 0.96
N SER A 88 -13.44 -3.55 1.71
CA SER A 88 -12.18 -2.93 2.11
C SER A 88 -11.30 -3.90 2.88
N ASN A 89 -11.85 -4.63 3.84
CA ASN A 89 -11.11 -5.60 4.64
C ASN A 89 -10.63 -6.78 3.80
N TYR A 90 -11.48 -7.28 2.90
CA TYR A 90 -11.12 -8.30 1.93
C TYR A 90 -9.93 -7.88 1.07
N TYR A 91 -9.95 -6.67 0.50
CA TYR A 91 -8.84 -6.18 -0.32
C TYR A 91 -7.56 -5.96 0.50
N TYR A 92 -7.66 -5.48 1.75
CA TYR A 92 -6.48 -5.43 2.63
C TYR A 92 -5.89 -6.83 2.90
N SER A 93 -6.71 -7.87 3.06
CA SER A 93 -6.21 -9.24 3.22
C SER A 93 -5.43 -9.72 1.97
N LYS A 94 -5.90 -9.36 0.77
CA LYS A 94 -5.23 -9.70 -0.49
C LYS A 94 -3.94 -8.90 -0.67
N LYS A 95 -3.93 -7.63 -0.26
CA LYS A 95 -2.74 -6.78 -0.20
C LYS A 95 -1.67 -7.39 0.71
N ASP A 96 -2.07 -7.86 1.89
CA ASP A 96 -1.13 -8.47 2.84
C ASP A 96 -0.58 -9.80 2.31
N LYS A 97 -1.41 -10.61 1.64
CA LYS A 97 -0.94 -11.81 0.93
C LYS A 97 0.13 -11.47 -0.11
N ALA A 98 -0.12 -10.45 -0.94
CA ALA A 98 0.83 -10.00 -1.95
C ALA A 98 2.14 -9.48 -1.32
N THR A 99 2.05 -8.79 -0.19
CA THR A 99 3.21 -8.31 0.59
C THR A 99 4.07 -9.49 1.05
N LEU A 100 3.46 -10.50 1.69
CA LEU A 100 4.19 -11.69 2.14
C LEU A 100 4.81 -12.46 0.97
N THR A 101 4.13 -12.54 -0.17
CA THR A 101 4.71 -13.17 -1.37
C THR A 101 5.96 -12.44 -1.84
N ALA A 102 5.91 -11.11 -1.96
CA ALA A 102 7.08 -10.31 -2.34
C ALA A 102 8.24 -10.48 -1.36
N LEU A 103 7.98 -10.40 -0.05
CA LEU A 103 8.99 -10.57 0.99
C LEU A 103 9.68 -11.95 0.93
N ARG A 104 8.91 -13.02 0.70
CA ARG A 104 9.44 -14.38 0.57
C ARG A 104 10.26 -14.58 -0.70
N MET A 105 9.88 -13.95 -1.82
CA MET A 105 10.67 -14.02 -3.05
C MET A 105 12.04 -13.37 -2.91
N LEU A 106 12.15 -12.38 -2.03
CA LEU A 106 13.39 -11.69 -1.71
C LEU A 106 14.21 -12.41 -0.64
N ASP A 107 13.69 -13.49 -0.02
CA ASP A 107 14.23 -14.06 1.21
C ASP A 107 14.52 -12.97 2.28
N TYR A 108 13.69 -11.92 2.31
CA TYR A 108 13.87 -10.73 3.15
C TYR A 108 15.20 -9.96 2.94
N LYS A 109 15.98 -10.28 1.92
CA LYS A 109 17.23 -9.57 1.59
C LYS A 109 16.91 -8.17 1.08
N GLY A 110 17.70 -7.19 1.52
CA GLY A 110 17.50 -5.78 1.16
C GLY A 110 16.20 -5.19 1.72
N VAL A 111 15.57 -5.83 2.71
CA VAL A 111 14.35 -5.34 3.37
C VAL A 111 14.72 -4.66 4.69
N VAL A 112 14.19 -3.45 4.88
CA VAL A 112 14.22 -2.74 6.16
C VAL A 112 12.82 -2.28 6.50
N ALA A 113 12.34 -2.56 7.71
CA ALA A 113 11.01 -2.16 8.13
C ALA A 113 11.03 -1.47 9.50
N TYR A 114 10.12 -0.52 9.72
CA TYR A 114 10.04 0.25 10.96
C TYR A 114 8.68 0.92 11.13
N PHE A 115 8.34 1.27 12.37
CA PHE A 115 7.12 2.04 12.64
C PHE A 115 7.20 3.46 12.07
N ILE A 116 6.06 4.00 11.62
CA ILE A 116 5.99 5.36 11.07
C ILE A 116 5.45 6.35 12.10
N LYS A 117 6.09 7.51 12.22
CA LYS A 117 5.58 8.68 12.95
C LYS A 117 4.40 9.27 12.21
N ILE A 118 3.21 9.12 12.79
CA ILE A 118 1.97 9.60 12.18
C ILE A 118 1.12 10.41 13.16
N ARG A 119 0.25 11.27 12.61
CA ARG A 119 -0.72 12.07 13.38
C ARG A 119 -1.95 11.27 13.84
N SER A 120 -2.31 10.21 13.12
CA SER A 120 -3.51 9.42 13.44
C SER A 120 -3.33 8.65 14.74
N LYS A 121 -4.16 8.95 15.74
CA LYS A 121 -4.16 8.22 17.02
C LYS A 121 -4.45 6.73 16.85
N PHE A 122 -5.28 6.36 15.87
CA PHE A 122 -5.68 4.97 15.63
C PHE A 122 -4.54 4.12 15.04
N LEU A 123 -3.75 4.70 14.14
CA LEU A 123 -2.68 4.01 13.42
C LEU A 123 -1.32 4.13 14.13
N LYS A 124 -1.19 5.02 15.12
CA LYS A 124 0.06 5.24 15.86
C LYS A 124 0.48 3.94 16.57
N GLY A 125 1.74 3.53 16.34
CA GLY A 125 2.27 2.26 16.87
C GLY A 125 1.71 1.01 16.19
N LYS A 126 0.99 1.15 15.07
CA LYS A 126 0.43 0.04 14.29
C LYS A 126 0.87 0.08 12.83
N LEU A 127 0.92 1.26 12.23
CA LEU A 127 1.37 1.43 10.86
C LEU A 127 2.90 1.40 10.80
N PHE A 128 3.43 0.50 9.99
CA PHE A 128 4.84 0.40 9.69
C PHE A 128 5.09 0.46 8.19
N GLU A 129 6.28 0.95 7.84
CA GLU A 129 6.82 1.01 6.50
C GLU A 129 7.73 -0.19 6.28
N ILE A 130 7.73 -0.71 5.05
CA ILE A 130 8.67 -1.73 4.58
C ILE A 130 9.35 -1.13 3.36
N VAL A 131 10.66 -0.95 3.43
CA VAL A 131 11.51 -0.46 2.37
C VAL A 131 12.26 -1.65 1.78
N ILE A 132 12.12 -1.84 0.47
CA ILE A 132 12.91 -2.79 -0.30
C ILE A 132 13.96 -1.95 -1.03
N GLU A 133 15.17 -1.90 -0.47
CA GLU A 133 16.19 -0.91 -0.82
C GLU A 133 16.66 -1.05 -2.28
N GLU A 134 16.95 -2.28 -2.73
CA GLU A 134 17.45 -2.55 -4.08
C GLU A 134 16.42 -2.17 -5.18
N GLU A 135 15.13 -2.24 -4.86
CA GLU A 135 14.04 -1.93 -5.79
C GLU A 135 13.55 -0.49 -5.67
N GLY A 136 13.97 0.25 -4.63
CA GLY A 136 13.43 1.57 -4.31
C GLY A 136 11.93 1.54 -3.98
N ILE A 137 11.43 0.42 -3.44
CA ILE A 137 9.99 0.20 -3.22
C ILE A 137 9.62 0.40 -1.76
N ILE A 138 8.50 1.08 -1.56
CA ILE A 138 7.94 1.37 -0.24
C ILE A 138 6.55 0.75 -0.12
N LEU A 139 6.39 -0.15 0.84
CA LEU A 139 5.13 -0.77 1.23
C LEU A 139 4.72 -0.32 2.63
N HIS A 140 3.44 -0.46 2.94
CA HIS A 140 2.86 -0.09 4.22
C HIS A 140 1.95 -1.20 4.70
N SER A 141 2.03 -1.55 5.99
CA SER A 141 1.07 -2.49 6.58
C SER A 141 0.79 -2.17 8.05
N THR A 142 -0.32 -2.71 8.52
CA THR A 142 -0.70 -2.79 9.95
C THR A 142 -0.90 -4.25 10.37
N SER A 143 -0.55 -5.20 9.50
CA SER A 143 -0.75 -6.63 9.72
C SER A 143 0.20 -7.14 10.79
N THR A 144 -0.37 -7.72 11.85
CA THR A 144 0.41 -8.31 12.94
C THR A 144 1.20 -9.54 12.48
N LEU A 145 0.69 -10.27 11.48
CA LEU A 145 1.40 -11.40 10.87
C LEU A 145 2.64 -10.93 10.12
N ILE A 146 2.51 -9.91 9.27
CA ILE A 146 3.66 -9.37 8.52
C ILE A 146 4.69 -8.80 9.50
N LEU A 147 4.24 -8.05 10.52
CA LEU A 147 5.12 -7.52 11.56
C LEU A 147 5.89 -8.63 12.29
N LYS A 148 5.20 -9.73 12.64
CA LYS A 148 5.82 -10.90 13.26
C LYS A 148 6.92 -11.49 12.35
N CYS A 149 6.61 -11.74 11.08
CA CYS A 149 7.60 -12.27 10.14
C CYS A 149 8.81 -11.33 9.98
N LEU A 150 8.60 -10.02 9.84
CA LEU A 150 9.70 -9.05 9.72
C LEU A 150 10.61 -9.04 10.96
N ARG A 151 10.05 -9.23 12.15
CA ARG A 151 10.81 -9.34 13.41
C ARG A 151 11.57 -10.66 13.52
N GLU A 152 10.93 -11.77 13.15
CA GLU A 152 11.55 -13.11 13.16
C GLU A 152 12.75 -13.19 12.21
N GLU A 153 12.66 -12.52 11.06
CA GLU A 153 13.75 -12.42 10.08
C GLU A 153 14.79 -11.34 10.43
N GLY A 154 14.61 -10.62 11.55
CA GLY A 154 15.57 -9.62 12.01
C GLY A 154 15.63 -8.33 11.17
N VAL A 155 14.69 -8.12 10.26
CA VAL A 155 14.64 -6.95 9.35
C VAL A 155 13.76 -5.79 9.87
N PHE A 156 13.11 -5.97 11.02
CA PHE A 156 12.27 -4.96 11.66
C PHE A 156 13.04 -4.16 12.74
N GLN A 157 12.92 -2.84 12.68
CA GLN A 157 13.48 -1.91 13.64
C GLN A 157 12.35 -1.30 14.48
N GLU A 158 12.44 -1.46 15.81
CA GLU A 158 11.38 -1.06 16.74
C GLU A 158 11.21 0.45 16.87
N GLU A 159 12.21 1.23 16.48
CA GLU A 159 12.12 2.68 16.51
C GLU A 159 11.11 3.23 15.50
N SER A 160 10.42 4.30 15.90
CA SER A 160 9.54 5.02 14.97
C SER A 160 10.34 6.05 14.18
N ARG A 161 10.24 6.01 12.86
CA ARG A 161 10.87 6.97 11.94
C ARG A 161 9.85 7.82 11.20
N LYS A 162 10.30 8.93 10.62
CA LYS A 162 9.50 9.59 9.58
C LYS A 162 9.47 8.66 8.36
N SER A 163 8.35 8.60 7.65
CA SER A 163 8.27 7.81 6.42
C SER A 163 9.27 8.34 5.40
N VAL A 164 9.87 7.49 4.57
CA VAL A 164 10.70 7.93 3.43
C VAL A 164 9.89 8.82 2.47
N ILE A 165 8.57 8.66 2.50
CA ILE A 165 7.59 9.50 1.80
C ILE A 165 6.73 10.29 2.81
N ASP A 166 7.36 10.92 3.82
CA ASP A 166 6.69 11.62 4.93
C ASP A 166 5.62 12.63 4.48
N ASP A 167 5.89 13.41 3.43
CA ASP A 167 4.95 14.38 2.85
C ASP A 167 3.67 13.71 2.29
N TYR A 168 3.73 12.42 1.96
CA TYR A 168 2.62 11.58 1.47
C TYR A 168 1.81 10.92 2.59
N VAL A 169 2.47 10.45 3.65
CA VAL A 169 1.78 9.77 4.75
C VAL A 169 1.05 10.77 5.65
N ASN A 170 1.61 11.95 5.92
CA ASN A 170 1.17 12.82 7.02
C ASN A 170 0.14 13.93 6.69
N ARG A 171 -0.31 14.08 5.44
CA ARG A 171 -1.44 15.00 5.12
C ARG A 171 -2.80 14.37 5.48
N ARG A 172 -3.66 15.13 6.18
CA ARG A 172 -5.03 14.70 6.58
C ARG A 172 -5.94 14.53 5.35
N TYR A 173 -6.97 13.69 5.50
CA TYR A 173 -8.14 13.62 4.60
C TYR A 173 -9.04 14.83 4.85
#